data_AF-A0A382XX27-F1
#
_entry.id   AF-A0A382XX27-F1
#
_cell.length_a   1.000
_cell.length_b   1.000
_cell.length_c   1.000
_cell.angle_alpha   90.00
_cell.angle_beta   90.00
_cell.angle_gamma   90.00
#
_symmetry.space_group_name_H-M   'P 1'
#
loop_
_entity.id
_entity.type
_entity.pdbx_description
1 polymer ?
#
loop_
_entity_poly.entity_id
_entity_poly.type
_entity_poly.pdbx_seq_one_letter_code
_entity_poly.pdbx_strand_id
1 'polypeptide(L)'
;MTTTKVNDLDPQETLEWIEAMEAVIERDGFERAQFLLRRLADRAVTSGADAPYTAYTPYLNTIPPELEVRSSGNHEIESKIRSIIRWNAAMMVMRANRDSSELGGHIASFASSALLYDIGFNHFWHAPTKEHGGDLVYIQGHSAPGIYARAFLEGRITEEQMNHFRQESTGKGISSYPHPWLMPEFWQFPTVSMGLGPIMAIYQARFLKYLHNRELLNTENRKVWCFLGDG
;
A
#
# COMPACT_ATOMS: atom_id res chain seq x y z
N MET A 1 12.76 -1.86 25.95
CA MET A 1 13.59 -3.00 25.55
C MET A 1 13.81 -3.86 26.78
N THR A 2 12.97 -4.87 26.98
CA THR A 2 13.23 -5.92 27.95
C THR A 2 14.36 -6.77 27.38
N THR A 3 15.58 -6.54 27.86
CA THR A 3 16.71 -7.46 27.68
C THR A 3 16.35 -8.76 28.38
N THR A 4 15.75 -9.69 27.66
CA THR A 4 15.93 -11.11 27.97
C THR A 4 17.43 -11.35 27.96
N LYS A 5 18.02 -11.54 29.15
CA LYS A 5 19.36 -12.11 29.27
C LYS A 5 19.29 -13.49 28.63
N VAL A 6 19.70 -13.59 27.37
CA VAL A 6 20.03 -14.87 26.76
C VAL A 6 21.19 -15.40 27.59
N ASN A 7 20.99 -16.52 28.28
CA ASN A 7 22.07 -17.19 29.00
C ASN A 7 22.92 -17.91 27.95
N ASP A 8 23.74 -17.14 27.24
CA ASP A 8 24.67 -17.66 26.25
C ASP A 8 25.71 -18.52 26.97
N LEU A 9 25.70 -19.82 26.66
CA LEU A 9 26.53 -20.82 27.35
C LEU A 9 28.00 -20.69 26.99
N ASP A 10 28.30 -20.25 25.77
CA ASP A 10 29.66 -20.00 25.27
C ASP A 10 29.66 -18.78 24.32
N PRO A 11 29.84 -17.57 24.87
CA PRO A 11 29.87 -16.34 24.08
C PRO A 11 31.01 -16.30 23.04
N GLN A 12 32.10 -17.04 23.26
CA GLN A 12 33.22 -17.07 22.33
C GLN A 12 32.85 -17.88 21.08
N GLU A 13 32.25 -19.06 21.27
CA GLU A 13 31.73 -19.86 20.15
C GLU A 13 30.67 -19.07 19.36
N THR A 14 29.72 -18.42 20.06
CA THR A 14 28.69 -17.61 19.40
C THR A 14 29.32 -16.49 18.55
N LEU A 15 30.36 -15.82 19.04
CA LEU A 15 31.06 -14.78 18.30
C LEU A 15 31.75 -15.34 17.04
N GLU A 16 32.41 -16.50 17.15
CA GLU A 16 33.07 -17.16 16.01
C GLU A 16 32.08 -17.52 14.89
N TRP A 17 30.87 -17.97 15.23
CA TRP A 17 29.81 -18.23 14.25
C TRP A 17 29.30 -16.96 13.58
N ILE A 18 29.20 -15.84 14.32
CA ILE A 18 28.80 -14.54 13.77
C ILE A 18 29.88 -14.04 12.80
N GLU A 19 31.15 -14.01 13.24
CA GLU A 19 32.29 -13.58 12.42
C GLU A 19 32.44 -14.44 11.16
N ALA A 20 32.24 -15.75 11.27
CA ALA A 20 32.25 -16.65 10.11
C ALA A 20 31.14 -16.32 9.10
N MET A 21 29.95 -15.94 9.57
CA MET A 21 28.86 -15.51 8.70
C MET A 21 29.14 -14.17 8.04
N GLU A 22 29.69 -13.20 8.79
CA GLU A 22 30.10 -11.90 8.26
C GLU A 22 31.16 -12.05 7.17
N ALA A 23 32.18 -12.89 7.39
CA ALA A 23 33.20 -13.19 6.39
C ALA A 23 32.61 -13.80 5.09
N VAL A 24 31.55 -14.62 5.19
CA VAL A 24 30.85 -15.14 4.01
C VAL A 24 30.09 -14.02 3.27
N ILE A 25 29.43 -13.13 4.00
CA ILE A 25 28.73 -11.98 3.40
C ILE A 25 29.73 -11.10 2.66
N GLU A 26 30.87 -10.78 3.27
CA GLU A 26 31.91 -9.94 2.67
C GLU A 26 32.51 -10.57 1.41
N ARG A 27 32.79 -11.88 1.43
CA ARG A 27 33.47 -12.56 0.32
C ARG A 27 32.52 -12.99 -0.81
N ASP A 28 31.39 -13.59 -0.44
CA ASP A 28 30.51 -14.33 -1.35
C ASP A 28 29.09 -13.74 -1.45
N GLY A 29 28.76 -12.73 -0.64
CA GLY A 29 27.49 -11.98 -0.69
C GLY A 29 26.31 -12.58 0.10
N PHE A 30 25.23 -11.80 0.18
CA PHE A 30 24.04 -12.12 0.98
C PHE A 30 23.30 -13.39 0.54
N GLU A 31 23.24 -13.68 -0.77
CA GLU A 31 22.58 -14.89 -1.28
C GLU A 31 23.26 -16.16 -0.75
N ARG A 32 24.60 -16.16 -0.67
CA ARG A 32 25.37 -17.28 -0.14
C ARG A 32 25.15 -17.44 1.35
N ALA A 33 25.16 -16.35 2.11
CA ALA A 33 24.88 -16.35 3.54
C ALA A 33 23.48 -16.91 3.85
N GLN A 34 22.45 -16.45 3.11
CA GLN A 34 21.08 -16.97 3.23
C GLN A 34 21.00 -18.47 2.92
N PHE A 35 21.70 -18.94 1.89
CA PHE A 35 21.76 -20.36 1.56
C PHE A 35 22.35 -21.18 2.71
N LEU A 36 23.46 -20.73 3.31
CA LEU A 36 24.09 -21.42 4.45
C LEU A 36 23.19 -21.44 5.68
N LEU A 37 22.57 -20.30 6.03
CA LEU A 37 21.64 -20.22 7.15
C LEU A 37 20.46 -21.18 7.00
N ARG A 38 19.87 -21.28 5.79
CA ARG A 38 18.81 -22.28 5.52
C ARG A 38 19.30 -23.70 5.73
N ARG A 39 20.49 -24.04 5.20
CA ARG A 39 21.07 -25.38 5.36
C ARG A 39 21.38 -25.73 6.81
N LEU A 40 21.84 -24.76 7.61
CA LEU A 40 22.08 -24.94 9.04
C LEU A 40 20.76 -25.12 9.81
N ALA A 41 19.75 -24.31 9.51
CA ALA A 41 18.42 -24.45 10.10
C ALA A 41 17.78 -25.81 9.77
N ASP A 42 17.83 -26.26 8.50
CA ASP A 42 17.34 -27.58 8.08
C ASP A 42 18.08 -28.71 8.82
N ARG A 43 19.41 -28.55 9.00
CA ARG A 43 20.23 -29.54 9.72
C ARG A 43 19.90 -29.56 11.20
N ALA A 44 19.65 -28.41 11.82
CA ALA A 44 19.25 -28.32 13.23
C ALA A 44 17.92 -29.05 13.47
N VAL A 45 16.91 -28.80 12.62
CA VAL A 45 15.61 -29.48 12.67
C VAL A 45 15.75 -30.99 12.54
N THR A 46 16.48 -31.45 11.51
CA THR A 46 16.71 -32.89 11.30
C THR A 46 17.53 -33.56 12.40
N SER A 47 18.23 -32.77 13.22
CA SER A 47 19.03 -33.24 14.36
C SER A 47 18.27 -33.13 15.69
N GLY A 48 16.97 -32.80 15.66
CA GLY A 48 16.08 -32.79 16.82
C GLY A 48 15.98 -31.45 17.56
N ALA A 49 16.57 -30.38 17.03
CA ALA A 49 16.29 -29.03 17.51
C ALA A 49 14.96 -28.52 16.94
N ASP A 50 14.23 -27.69 17.70
CA ASP A 50 13.07 -26.99 17.14
C ASP A 50 13.50 -26.04 16.01
N ALA A 51 12.66 -25.92 14.99
CA ALA A 51 12.96 -25.05 13.85
C ALA A 51 13.15 -23.60 14.33
N PRO A 52 14.30 -22.96 14.07
CA PRO A 52 14.51 -21.54 14.39
C PRO A 52 13.78 -20.62 13.39
N TYR A 53 12.72 -21.11 12.72
CA TYR A 53 11.98 -20.31 11.76
C TYR A 53 11.11 -19.31 12.49
N THR A 54 11.60 -18.07 12.60
CA THR A 54 10.76 -16.93 12.88
C THR A 54 10.41 -16.28 11.55
N ALA A 55 9.11 -16.05 11.29
CA ALA A 55 8.66 -15.31 10.12
C ALA A 55 8.95 -13.78 10.24
N TYR A 56 9.78 -13.38 11.21
CA TYR A 56 10.03 -12.01 11.56
C TYR A 56 11.39 -11.59 11.03
N THR A 57 11.41 -10.63 10.12
CA THR A 57 12.61 -9.88 9.76
C THR A 57 12.90 -8.84 10.84
N PRO A 58 14.15 -8.32 10.95
CA PRO A 58 14.44 -7.18 11.80
C PRO A 58 13.48 -6.01 11.54
N TYR A 59 13.20 -5.20 12.58
CA TYR A 59 12.35 -4.01 12.48
C TYR A 59 13.11 -2.84 11.83
N LEU A 60 13.52 -3.06 10.57
CA LEU A 60 14.30 -2.17 9.72
C LEU A 60 13.69 -2.18 8.30
N ASN A 61 14.11 -1.23 7.47
CA ASN A 61 13.71 -1.21 6.06
C ASN A 61 14.23 -2.46 5.34
N THR A 62 13.36 -3.14 4.58
CA THR A 62 13.74 -4.32 3.78
C THR A 62 14.72 -3.97 2.66
N ILE A 63 14.64 -2.75 2.10
CA ILE A 63 15.57 -2.23 1.08
C ILE A 63 16.53 -1.27 1.78
N PRO A 64 17.84 -1.59 1.87
CA PRO A 64 18.81 -0.73 2.51
C PRO A 64 19.20 0.47 1.61
N PRO A 65 19.76 1.56 2.17
CA PRO A 65 20.07 2.80 1.43
C PRO A 65 20.96 2.60 0.19
N GLU A 66 21.88 1.64 0.23
CA GLU A 66 22.78 1.30 -0.88
C GLU A 66 22.09 0.59 -2.06
N LEU A 67 20.93 -0.03 -1.83
CA LEU A 67 20.10 -0.65 -2.88
C LEU A 67 18.89 0.23 -3.27
N GLU A 68 18.76 1.42 -2.66
CA GLU A 68 17.65 2.33 -2.92
C GLU A 68 17.77 2.93 -4.34
N VAL A 69 16.76 2.67 -5.17
CA VAL A 69 16.61 3.36 -6.46
C VAL A 69 16.01 4.75 -6.20
N ARG A 70 16.76 5.80 -6.54
CA ARG A 70 16.30 7.18 -6.39
C ARG A 70 15.14 7.48 -7.34
N SER A 71 14.11 8.15 -6.82
CA SER A 71 13.00 8.64 -7.62
C SER A 71 13.48 9.67 -8.65
N SER A 72 12.96 9.59 -9.87
CA SER A 72 13.16 10.62 -10.91
C SER A 72 12.23 11.83 -10.74
N GLY A 73 11.30 11.78 -9.78
CA GLY A 73 10.32 12.84 -9.53
C GLY A 73 10.91 14.09 -8.87
N ASN A 74 10.23 15.23 -9.04
CA ASN A 74 10.59 16.46 -8.33
C ASN A 74 9.85 16.48 -6.98
N HIS A 75 10.57 16.09 -5.92
CA HIS A 75 10.02 15.99 -4.56
C HIS A 75 9.45 17.30 -4.02
N GLU A 76 9.98 18.47 -4.41
CA GLU A 76 9.47 19.75 -3.95
C GLU A 76 8.08 20.03 -4.54
N ILE A 77 7.93 19.82 -5.85
CA ILE A 77 6.65 19.98 -6.56
C ILE A 77 5.63 18.95 -6.04
N GLU A 78 6.03 17.68 -5.92
CA GLU A 78 5.17 16.63 -5.37
C GLU A 78 4.69 16.98 -3.96
N SER A 79 5.58 17.49 -3.10
CA SER A 79 5.21 17.90 -1.75
C SER A 79 4.23 19.08 -1.73
N LYS A 80 4.35 20.04 -2.65
CA LYS A 80 3.39 21.14 -2.79
C LYS A 80 2.02 20.64 -3.23
N ILE A 81 1.96 19.80 -4.27
CA ILE A 81 0.73 19.19 -4.77
C ILE A 81 0.05 18.38 -3.67
N ARG A 82 0.81 17.50 -3.00
CA ARG A 82 0.29 16.66 -1.91
C ARG A 82 -0.23 17.49 -0.73
N SER A 83 0.40 18.62 -0.42
CA SER A 83 -0.08 19.55 0.62
C SER A 83 -1.43 20.18 0.24
N ILE A 84 -1.61 20.57 -1.02
CA ILE A 84 -2.90 21.09 -1.53
C ILE A 84 -3.98 20.00 -1.45
N ILE A 85 -3.66 18.77 -1.85
CA ILE A 85 -4.61 17.64 -1.77
C ILE A 85 -5.00 17.38 -0.32
N ARG A 86 -4.05 17.37 0.63
CA ARG A 86 -4.32 17.22 2.07
C ARG A 86 -5.23 18.33 2.59
N TRP A 87 -4.97 19.58 2.21
CA TRP A 87 -5.78 20.73 2.58
C TRP A 87 -7.22 20.58 2.09
N ASN A 88 -7.40 20.32 0.79
CA ASN A 88 -8.73 20.18 0.18
C ASN A 88 -9.51 19.01 0.80
N ALA A 89 -8.85 17.88 1.10
CA ALA A 89 -9.48 16.74 1.77
C ALA A 89 -9.99 17.10 3.17
N ALA A 90 -9.17 17.78 3.98
CA ALA A 90 -9.56 18.24 5.30
C ALA A 90 -10.69 19.27 5.24
N MET A 91 -10.58 20.26 4.34
CA MET A 91 -11.59 21.31 4.17
C MET A 91 -12.95 20.76 3.74
N MET A 92 -12.97 19.78 2.82
CA MET A 92 -14.20 19.13 2.39
C MET A 92 -14.94 18.46 3.57
N VAL A 93 -14.22 17.69 4.38
CA VAL A 93 -14.80 17.04 5.57
C VAL A 93 -15.26 18.09 6.58
N MET A 94 -14.44 19.10 6.87
CA MET A 94 -14.79 20.16 7.82
C MET A 94 -16.00 20.98 7.37
N ARG A 95 -16.14 21.28 6.08
CA ARG A 95 -17.30 21.98 5.51
C ARG A 95 -18.58 21.14 5.68
N ALA A 96 -18.54 19.85 5.33
CA ALA A 96 -19.69 18.96 5.54
C ALA A 96 -20.12 18.92 7.03
N ASN A 97 -19.15 18.82 7.95
CA ASN A 97 -19.43 18.78 9.38
C ASN A 97 -19.85 20.12 9.98
N ARG A 98 -19.67 21.23 9.27
CA ARG A 98 -20.21 22.54 9.66
C ARG A 98 -21.73 22.59 9.47
N ASP A 99 -22.23 21.98 8.40
CA ASP A 99 -23.66 21.95 8.08
C ASP A 99 -24.39 20.91 8.93
N SER A 100 -23.78 19.75 9.15
CA SER A 100 -24.27 18.71 10.07
C SER A 100 -23.15 17.79 10.53
N SER A 101 -22.98 17.65 11.85
CA SER A 101 -22.01 16.73 12.45
C SER A 101 -22.29 15.25 12.14
N GLU A 102 -23.53 14.91 11.79
CA GLU A 102 -23.96 13.54 11.50
C GLU A 102 -23.46 13.04 10.14
N LEU A 103 -23.03 13.95 9.24
CA LEU A 103 -22.44 13.54 7.96
C LEU A 103 -21.12 12.79 8.17
N GLY A 104 -20.33 13.18 9.19
CA GLY A 104 -19.06 12.56 9.51
C GLY A 104 -18.00 12.71 8.40
N GLY A 105 -17.08 11.75 8.33
CA GLY A 105 -15.96 11.77 7.38
C GLY A 105 -14.60 11.64 8.08
N HIS A 106 -13.63 11.07 7.38
CA HIS A 106 -12.33 10.73 7.97
C HIS A 106 -11.23 11.62 7.41
N ILE A 107 -10.47 12.26 8.30
CA ILE A 107 -9.31 13.09 7.92
C ILE A 107 -8.00 12.32 8.13
N ALA A 108 -7.88 11.64 9.28
CA ALA A 108 -6.63 11.01 9.71
C ALA A 108 -6.18 9.84 8.81
N SER A 109 -7.12 9.01 8.33
CA SER A 109 -6.81 7.84 7.50
C SER A 109 -6.13 8.23 6.18
N PHE A 110 -6.64 9.26 5.49
CA PHE A 110 -5.93 9.77 4.30
C PHE A 110 -4.64 10.49 4.69
N ALA A 111 -4.64 11.24 5.80
CA ALA A 111 -3.44 11.98 6.21
C ALA A 111 -2.23 11.06 6.48
N SER A 112 -2.42 9.89 7.08
CA SER A 112 -1.32 8.93 7.30
C SER A 112 -0.82 8.30 5.99
N SER A 113 -1.71 8.11 5.01
CA SER A 113 -1.43 7.36 3.79
C SER A 113 -1.20 8.22 2.53
N ALA A 114 -1.36 9.55 2.60
CA ALA A 114 -1.38 10.38 1.39
C ALA A 114 -0.08 10.32 0.57
N LEU A 115 1.07 10.08 1.21
CA LEU A 115 2.33 9.90 0.48
C LEU A 115 2.31 8.62 -0.37
N LEU A 116 1.76 7.52 0.15
CA LEU A 116 1.65 6.26 -0.59
C LEU A 116 0.76 6.42 -1.83
N TYR A 117 -0.40 7.09 -1.67
CA TYR A 117 -1.27 7.38 -2.80
C TYR A 117 -0.60 8.33 -3.81
N ASP A 118 0.07 9.38 -3.35
CA ASP A 118 0.74 10.35 -4.22
C ASP A 118 1.86 9.71 -5.06
N ILE A 119 2.68 8.85 -4.45
CA ILE A 119 3.67 8.05 -5.18
C ILE A 119 2.99 7.13 -6.18
N GLY A 120 1.92 6.44 -5.78
CA GLY A 120 1.12 5.60 -6.68
C GLY A 120 0.65 6.34 -7.93
N PHE A 121 0.01 7.51 -7.74
CA PHE A 121 -0.48 8.32 -8.84
C PHE A 121 0.61 8.90 -9.74
N ASN A 122 1.72 9.36 -9.18
CA ASN A 122 2.74 10.07 -9.97
C ASN A 122 3.68 9.11 -10.72
N HIS A 123 3.89 7.90 -10.19
CA HIS A 123 4.98 7.02 -10.66
C HIS A 123 4.58 5.60 -11.02
N PHE A 124 3.39 5.12 -10.62
CA PHE A 124 3.06 3.69 -10.75
C PHE A 124 1.75 3.39 -11.47
N TRP A 125 0.70 4.18 -11.26
CA TRP A 125 -0.63 3.82 -11.72
C TRP A 125 -0.90 4.24 -13.13
N HIS A 126 -1.31 3.27 -13.93
CA HIS A 126 -1.71 3.47 -15.30
C HIS A 126 -3.23 3.57 -15.39
N ALA A 127 -3.73 4.70 -15.89
CA ALA A 127 -5.11 4.83 -16.31
C ALA A 127 -5.40 3.92 -17.52
N PRO A 128 -6.68 3.57 -17.79
CA PRO A 128 -7.03 2.90 -19.02
C PRO A 128 -6.76 3.78 -20.24
N THR A 129 -6.13 3.21 -21.26
CA THR A 129 -5.89 3.79 -22.59
C THR A 129 -6.37 2.81 -23.66
N LYS A 130 -6.19 3.14 -24.95
CA LYS A 130 -6.50 2.21 -26.05
C LYS A 130 -5.60 0.97 -26.01
N GLU A 131 -4.37 1.13 -25.53
CA GLU A 131 -3.32 0.12 -25.51
C GLU A 131 -3.15 -0.56 -24.14
N HIS A 132 -3.68 0.03 -23.06
CA HIS A 132 -3.53 -0.48 -21.69
C HIS A 132 -4.86 -0.53 -20.95
N GLY A 133 -5.24 -1.67 -20.39
CA GLY A 133 -6.53 -1.85 -19.69
C GLY A 133 -6.64 -1.16 -18.33
N GLY A 134 -5.61 -0.42 -17.90
CA GLY A 134 -5.54 0.27 -16.62
C GLY A 134 -5.24 -0.65 -15.44
N ASP A 135 -4.60 -0.08 -14.42
CA ASP A 135 -4.38 -0.71 -13.12
C ASP A 135 -5.68 -0.70 -12.30
N LEU A 136 -5.85 -1.73 -11.48
CA LEU A 136 -7.04 -1.90 -10.64
C LEU A 136 -6.68 -1.52 -9.21
N VAL A 137 -7.14 -0.35 -8.77
CA VAL A 137 -6.76 0.21 -7.47
C VAL A 137 -7.94 0.13 -6.49
N TYR A 138 -7.85 -0.77 -5.52
CA TYR A 138 -8.77 -0.91 -4.41
C TYR A 138 -8.37 0.11 -3.33
N ILE A 139 -8.86 1.33 -3.49
CA ILE A 139 -8.65 2.46 -2.56
C ILE A 139 -9.26 2.11 -1.20
N GLN A 140 -8.57 2.40 -0.10
CA GLN A 140 -9.15 2.26 1.25
C GLN A 140 -10.35 3.20 1.40
N GLY A 141 -11.53 2.68 1.78
CA GLY A 141 -12.77 3.44 1.79
C GLY A 141 -12.67 4.77 2.56
N HIS A 142 -12.09 4.75 3.76
CA HIS A 142 -11.90 5.93 4.60
C HIS A 142 -10.91 6.98 4.05
N SER A 143 -10.15 6.64 3.00
CA SER A 143 -9.27 7.56 2.28
C SER A 143 -9.95 8.27 1.10
N ALA A 144 -11.24 8.00 0.83
CA ALA A 144 -12.00 8.63 -0.25
C ALA A 144 -11.89 10.17 -0.29
N PRO A 145 -11.89 10.90 0.86
CA PRO A 145 -11.74 12.35 0.82
C PRO A 145 -10.49 12.86 0.09
N GLY A 146 -9.37 12.14 0.22
CA GLY A 146 -8.13 12.46 -0.47
C GLY A 146 -8.19 12.24 -1.98
N ILE A 147 -8.92 11.22 -2.42
CA ILE A 147 -9.09 10.93 -3.84
C ILE A 147 -9.97 12.00 -4.50
N TYR A 148 -11.04 12.43 -3.83
CA TYR A 148 -11.84 13.55 -4.33
C TYR A 148 -11.05 14.86 -4.35
N ALA A 149 -10.25 15.14 -3.32
CA ALA A 149 -9.39 16.31 -3.28
C ALA A 149 -8.38 16.36 -4.44
N ARG A 150 -7.81 15.20 -4.82
CA ARG A 150 -6.97 15.10 -6.01
C ARG A 150 -7.78 15.28 -7.29
N ALA A 151 -8.93 14.61 -7.42
CA ALA A 151 -9.79 14.73 -8.59
C ALA A 151 -10.30 16.17 -8.81
N PHE A 152 -10.55 16.92 -7.73
CA PHE A 152 -10.87 18.34 -7.78
C PHE A 152 -9.70 19.17 -8.33
N LEU A 153 -8.47 18.91 -7.86
CA LEU A 153 -7.27 19.58 -8.37
C LEU A 153 -6.99 19.24 -9.85
N GLU A 154 -7.37 18.04 -10.29
CA GLU A 154 -7.32 17.59 -11.69
C GLU A 154 -8.49 18.13 -12.54
N GLY A 155 -9.43 18.89 -11.97
CA GLY A 155 -10.59 19.44 -12.67
C GLY A 155 -11.70 18.43 -13.00
N ARG A 156 -11.66 17.22 -12.41
CA ARG A 156 -12.64 16.15 -12.63
C ARG A 156 -13.83 16.21 -11.67
N ILE A 157 -13.69 16.91 -10.56
CA ILE A 157 -14.75 17.18 -9.57
C ILE A 157 -14.89 18.70 -9.45
N THR A 158 -16.12 19.19 -9.38
CA THR A 158 -16.42 20.61 -9.24
C THR A 158 -16.42 21.06 -7.77
N GLU A 159 -16.32 22.37 -7.53
CA GLU A 159 -16.48 22.90 -6.16
C GLU A 159 -17.88 22.62 -5.60
N GLU A 160 -18.92 22.66 -6.44
CA GLU A 160 -20.28 22.31 -6.03
C GLU A 160 -20.33 20.87 -5.50
N GLN A 161 -19.72 19.92 -6.20
CA GLN A 161 -19.63 18.53 -5.76
C GLN A 161 -18.85 18.38 -4.44
N MET A 162 -17.72 19.07 -4.29
CA MET A 162 -16.94 19.09 -3.04
C MET A 162 -17.77 19.61 -1.86
N ASN A 163 -18.58 20.65 -2.07
CA ASN A 163 -19.45 21.22 -1.04
C ASN A 163 -20.63 20.31 -0.67
N HIS A 164 -20.98 19.34 -1.52
CA HIS A 164 -22.04 18.34 -1.28
C HIS A 164 -21.46 16.95 -0.93
N PHE A 165 -20.26 16.88 -0.37
CA PHE A 165 -19.70 15.62 0.14
C PHE A 165 -20.66 14.96 1.13
N ARG A 166 -20.97 13.68 0.88
CA ARG A 166 -21.96 12.86 1.62
C ARG A 166 -23.42 13.32 1.51
N GLN A 167 -23.73 14.23 0.59
CA GLN A 167 -25.08 14.77 0.36
C GLN A 167 -25.53 14.50 -1.08
N GLU A 168 -25.87 13.24 -1.37
CA GLU A 168 -26.06 12.74 -2.74
C GLU A 168 -27.51 12.72 -3.22
N SER A 169 -28.49 12.84 -2.31
CA SER A 169 -29.92 12.67 -2.60
C SER A 169 -30.46 13.64 -3.66
N THR A 170 -29.81 14.80 -3.83
CA THR A 170 -30.15 15.82 -4.83
C THR A 170 -29.41 15.64 -6.16
N GLY A 171 -28.58 14.61 -6.30
CA GLY A 171 -27.78 14.32 -7.51
C GLY A 171 -26.54 15.20 -7.70
N LYS A 172 -26.23 16.08 -6.73
CA LYS A 172 -25.11 17.03 -6.81
C LYS A 172 -23.89 16.65 -5.97
N GLY A 173 -24.05 15.66 -5.10
CA GLY A 173 -23.02 15.23 -4.15
C GLY A 173 -22.06 14.19 -4.67
N ILE A 174 -21.14 13.83 -3.79
CA ILE A 174 -20.16 12.76 -3.97
C ILE A 174 -20.23 11.79 -2.80
N SER A 175 -20.04 10.51 -3.09
CA SER A 175 -20.26 9.42 -2.13
C SER A 175 -19.34 9.47 -0.93
N SER A 176 -19.82 8.92 0.19
CA SER A 176 -19.01 8.76 1.39
C SER A 176 -17.76 7.91 1.16
N TYR A 177 -17.89 6.86 0.34
CA TYR A 177 -16.88 5.82 0.07
C TYR A 177 -16.96 5.34 -1.39
N PRO A 178 -16.06 4.44 -1.84
CA PRO A 178 -16.11 3.86 -3.17
C PRO A 178 -17.39 3.05 -3.43
N HIS A 179 -18.37 3.70 -4.06
CA HIS A 179 -19.67 3.10 -4.42
C HIS A 179 -19.91 3.26 -5.92
N PRO A 180 -19.53 2.27 -6.75
CA PRO A 180 -19.74 2.32 -8.20
C PRO A 180 -21.21 2.48 -8.59
N TRP A 181 -22.15 1.97 -7.78
CA TRP A 181 -23.57 2.17 -8.03
C TRP A 181 -24.00 3.64 -7.92
N LEU A 182 -23.41 4.39 -6.98
CA LEU A 182 -23.75 5.80 -6.73
C LEU A 182 -22.94 6.75 -7.65
N MET A 183 -21.70 6.38 -7.98
CA MET A 183 -20.82 7.14 -8.88
C MET A 183 -20.21 6.21 -9.95
N PRO A 184 -20.99 5.79 -10.95
CA PRO A 184 -20.58 4.78 -11.94
C PRO A 184 -19.42 5.21 -12.83
N GLU A 185 -19.28 6.50 -13.07
CA GLU A 185 -18.20 7.07 -13.89
C GLU A 185 -16.94 7.45 -13.08
N PHE A 186 -16.90 7.09 -11.79
CA PHE A 186 -15.79 7.45 -10.91
C PHE A 186 -15.22 6.26 -10.12
N TRP A 187 -16.07 5.55 -9.37
CA TRP A 187 -15.63 4.44 -8.52
C TRP A 187 -15.74 3.10 -9.23
N GLN A 188 -14.74 2.22 -9.02
CA GLN A 188 -14.70 0.89 -9.64
C GLN A 188 -14.90 -0.25 -8.64
N PHE A 189 -14.31 -0.16 -7.44
CA PHE A 189 -14.27 -1.28 -6.48
C PHE A 189 -14.76 -0.82 -5.10
N PRO A 190 -15.80 -1.46 -4.52
CA PRO A 190 -16.26 -1.14 -3.18
C PRO A 190 -15.37 -1.76 -2.11
N THR A 191 -14.89 -0.96 -1.17
CA THR A 191 -13.83 -1.37 -0.22
C THR A 191 -14.09 -1.00 1.24
N VAL A 192 -15.15 -0.25 1.54
CA VAL A 192 -15.38 0.24 2.92
C VAL A 192 -15.82 -0.86 3.89
N SER A 193 -16.44 -1.94 3.39
CA SER A 193 -16.66 -3.15 4.17
C SER A 193 -15.33 -3.90 4.27
N MET A 194 -14.66 -3.72 5.41
CA MET A 194 -13.32 -4.29 5.66
C MET A 194 -13.31 -5.81 5.51
N GLY A 195 -12.20 -6.36 5.02
CA GLY A 195 -12.04 -7.78 4.71
C GLY A 195 -12.46 -8.17 3.28
N LEU A 196 -13.49 -7.52 2.70
CA LEU A 196 -13.91 -7.83 1.32
C LEU A 196 -12.89 -7.35 0.28
N GLY A 197 -12.32 -6.16 0.46
CA GLY A 197 -11.30 -5.60 -0.44
C GLY A 197 -10.14 -6.55 -0.74
N PRO A 198 -9.41 -7.05 0.28
CA PRO A 198 -8.26 -7.93 0.06
C PRO A 198 -8.62 -9.25 -0.63
N ILE A 199 -9.69 -9.94 -0.21
CA ILE A 199 -10.07 -11.20 -0.87
C ILE A 199 -10.51 -10.98 -2.32
N MET A 200 -11.26 -9.91 -2.59
CA MET A 200 -11.65 -9.54 -3.96
C MET A 200 -10.44 -9.19 -4.81
N ALA A 201 -9.47 -8.44 -4.29
CA ALA A 201 -8.24 -8.10 -5.01
C ALA A 201 -7.40 -9.33 -5.39
N ILE A 202 -7.29 -10.32 -4.48
CA ILE A 202 -6.62 -11.60 -4.77
C ILE A 202 -7.31 -12.32 -5.93
N TYR A 203 -8.64 -12.46 -5.88
CA TYR A 203 -9.39 -13.13 -6.94
C TYR A 203 -9.43 -12.32 -8.24
N GLN A 204 -9.39 -10.99 -8.17
CA GLN A 204 -9.28 -10.11 -9.33
C GLN A 204 -7.93 -10.30 -10.03
N ALA A 205 -6.82 -10.37 -9.28
CA ALA A 205 -5.49 -10.65 -9.84
C ALA A 205 -5.45 -12.04 -10.48
N ARG A 206 -6.01 -13.05 -9.80
CA ARG A 206 -6.18 -14.40 -10.36
C ARG A 206 -7.00 -14.39 -11.65
N PHE A 207 -8.07 -13.60 -11.70
CA PHE A 207 -8.94 -13.52 -12.87
C PHE A 207 -8.24 -12.85 -14.06
N LEU A 208 -7.42 -11.82 -13.84
CA LEU A 208 -6.58 -11.25 -14.90
C LEU A 208 -5.63 -12.31 -15.49
N LYS A 209 -4.96 -13.09 -14.64
CA LYS A 209 -4.13 -14.21 -15.10
C LYS A 209 -4.93 -15.25 -15.87
N TYR A 210 -6.15 -15.57 -15.43
CA TYR A 210 -7.03 -16.46 -16.16
C TYR A 210 -7.35 -15.93 -17.57
N LEU A 211 -7.75 -14.65 -17.69
CA LEU A 211 -8.09 -14.04 -18.98
C LEU A 211 -6.91 -14.03 -19.95
N HIS A 212 -5.71 -13.70 -19.47
CA HIS A 212 -4.50 -13.71 -20.28
C HIS A 212 -4.10 -15.12 -20.69
N ASN A 213 -4.06 -16.09 -19.76
CA ASN A 213 -3.69 -17.46 -20.07
C ASN A 213 -4.71 -18.19 -20.97
N ARG A 214 -5.95 -17.69 -21.02
CA ARG A 214 -7.00 -18.18 -21.93
C ARG A 214 -7.06 -17.42 -23.24
N GLU A 215 -6.12 -16.50 -23.48
CA GLU A 215 -6.03 -15.68 -24.69
C GLU A 215 -7.31 -14.86 -24.95
N LEU A 216 -8.08 -14.57 -23.91
CA LEU A 216 -9.32 -13.79 -24.00
C LEU A 216 -9.06 -12.29 -23.97
N LEU A 217 -8.01 -11.87 -23.26
CA LEU A 217 -7.59 -10.48 -23.14
C LEU A 217 -6.10 -10.43 -22.82
N ASN A 218 -5.34 -9.56 -23.50
CA ASN A 218 -3.99 -9.28 -23.03
C ASN A 218 -4.05 -8.42 -21.75
N THR A 219 -3.71 -9.02 -20.60
CA THR A 219 -3.61 -8.32 -19.32
C THR A 219 -2.18 -8.16 -18.83
N GLU A 220 -1.18 -8.27 -19.71
CA GLU A 220 0.21 -7.95 -19.35
C GLU A 220 0.32 -6.53 -18.80
N ASN A 221 1.26 -6.34 -17.88
CA ASN A 221 1.55 -5.05 -17.23
C ASN A 221 0.39 -4.39 -16.45
N ARG A 222 -0.79 -5.01 -16.38
CA ARG A 222 -1.87 -4.59 -15.48
C ARG A 222 -1.64 -5.13 -14.08
N LYS A 223 -1.69 -4.24 -13.09
CA LYS A 223 -1.51 -4.56 -11.67
C LYS A 223 -2.80 -4.38 -10.88
N VAL A 224 -2.94 -5.19 -9.83
CA VAL A 224 -3.99 -5.02 -8.80
C VAL A 224 -3.32 -4.49 -7.54
N TRP A 225 -3.77 -3.31 -7.11
CA TRP A 225 -3.27 -2.62 -5.92
C TRP A 225 -4.37 -2.64 -4.86
N CYS A 226 -4.07 -3.09 -3.64
CA CYS A 226 -5.03 -3.14 -2.55
C CYS A 226 -4.51 -2.38 -1.33
N PHE A 227 -5.21 -1.31 -0.95
CA PHE A 227 -4.86 -0.48 0.18
C PHE A 227 -5.63 -0.90 1.42
N LEU A 228 -4.90 -1.30 2.46
CA LEU A 228 -5.44 -1.89 3.68
C LEU A 228 -5.02 -1.09 4.91
N GLY A 229 -5.88 -1.11 5.93
CA GLY A 229 -5.46 -0.80 7.29
C GLY A 229 -4.80 -2.03 7.91
N ASP A 230 -4.06 -1.82 8.99
CA ASP A 230 -3.43 -2.85 9.81
C ASP A 230 -4.42 -3.55 10.77
N GLY A 231 -5.50 -2.87 11.17
CA GLY A 231 -6.62 -3.44 11.93
C GLY A 231 -7.59 -4.25 11.08
#